data_AF-A0A932F7D3-F1
#
_entry.id   AF-A0A932F7D3-F1
#
_cell.length_a   1.000
_cell.length_b   1.000
_cell.length_c   1.000
_cell.angle_alpha   90.00
_cell.angle_beta   90.00
_cell.angle_gamma   90.00
#
_symmetry.space_group_name_H-M   'P 1'
#
loop_
_entity.id
_entity.type
_entity.pdbx_description
1 polymer ?
#
loop_
_entity_poly.entity_id
_entity_poly.type
_entity_poly.pdbx_seq_one_letter_code
_entity_poly.pdbx_strand_id
1 'polypeptide(L)'
;LGTLRNHFSTLGVNGINEMIRNFTGDQEDITTPWGEAFALRFLDHIRARITDIQEETGHLYNLEATPAEGTTYRFAKEDRKRFADILQAGPGDMPYYTNSSQLPVGFCDDPFEALERQEALQAKYTGGTVLHLYLGERVSSASACKELVKRALTRFRLPYITITPTFSICPVHGYLSGEHEFCPKCDEEALARKRTQAEQAASCCSQH
;
A
#
# COMPACT_ATOMS: atom_id res chain seq x y z
N LEU A 1 15.33 -32.41 -6.37
CA LEU A 1 14.18 -32.19 -5.46
C LEU A 1 13.15 -33.27 -5.77
N GLY A 2 12.99 -34.26 -4.89
CA GLY A 2 12.38 -35.56 -5.24
C GLY A 2 10.86 -35.69 -5.05
N THR A 3 10.19 -34.75 -4.35
CA THR A 3 8.72 -34.71 -4.23
C THR A 3 8.22 -33.28 -3.95
N LEU A 4 6.94 -33.00 -4.24
CA LEU A 4 6.26 -31.75 -3.90
C LEU A 4 5.65 -31.74 -2.48
N ARG A 5 5.90 -32.77 -1.66
CA ARG A 5 5.25 -32.96 -0.35
C ARG A 5 5.44 -31.80 0.65
N ASN A 6 6.51 -31.03 0.48
CA ASN A 6 6.83 -29.88 1.34
C ASN A 6 6.55 -28.53 0.67
N HIS A 7 5.82 -28.51 -0.44
CA HIS A 7 5.44 -27.27 -1.14
C HIS A 7 3.99 -26.94 -0.81
N PHE A 8 3.75 -25.69 -0.43
CA PHE A 8 2.40 -25.19 -0.23
C PHE A 8 1.75 -24.86 -1.57
N SER A 9 0.48 -25.19 -1.70
CA SER A 9 -0.42 -24.64 -2.71
C SER A 9 -1.07 -23.38 -2.15
N THR A 10 -0.75 -22.24 -2.75
CA THR A 10 -1.14 -20.94 -2.20
C THR A 10 -2.53 -20.51 -2.65
N LEU A 11 -3.38 -20.19 -1.68
CA LEU A 11 -4.64 -19.51 -1.92
C LEU A 11 -4.47 -18.01 -1.62
N GLY A 12 -4.65 -17.20 -2.66
CA GLY A 12 -4.58 -15.74 -2.59
C GLY A 12 -5.94 -15.08 -2.49
N VAL A 13 -6.02 -13.98 -1.76
CA VAL A 13 -7.19 -13.07 -1.77
C VAL A 13 -6.77 -11.68 -2.22
N ASN A 14 -7.68 -10.96 -2.86
CA ASN A 14 -7.47 -9.58 -3.30
C ASN A 14 -8.78 -8.80 -3.32
N GLY A 15 -8.74 -7.50 -3.01
CA GLY A 15 -9.91 -6.63 -3.11
C GLY A 15 -10.96 -6.83 -2.02
N ILE A 16 -10.57 -7.21 -0.80
CA ILE A 16 -11.54 -7.41 0.30
C ILE A 16 -12.29 -6.10 0.60
N ASN A 17 -11.63 -4.95 0.47
CA ASN A 17 -12.29 -3.66 0.61
C ASN A 17 -13.43 -3.48 -0.39
N GLU A 18 -13.15 -3.66 -1.69
CA GLU A 18 -14.17 -3.50 -2.73
C GLU A 18 -15.22 -4.62 -2.68
N MET A 19 -14.86 -5.82 -2.23
CA MET A 19 -15.83 -6.89 -1.96
C MET A 19 -16.87 -6.44 -0.93
N ILE A 20 -16.42 -5.85 0.18
CA ILE A 20 -17.31 -5.32 1.24
C ILE A 20 -18.20 -4.21 0.68
N ARG A 21 -17.63 -3.26 -0.05
CA ARG A 21 -18.38 -2.16 -0.67
C ARG A 21 -19.45 -2.68 -1.61
N ASN A 22 -19.12 -3.60 -2.52
CA ASN A 22 -20.09 -4.19 -3.44
C ASN A 22 -21.16 -5.02 -2.71
N PHE A 23 -20.78 -5.78 -1.67
CA PHE A 23 -21.72 -6.62 -0.91
C PHE A 23 -22.74 -5.78 -0.12
N THR A 24 -22.35 -4.60 0.35
CA THR A 24 -23.17 -3.74 1.20
C THR A 24 -23.87 -2.61 0.44
N GLY A 25 -23.65 -2.48 -0.88
CA GLY A 25 -24.16 -1.33 -1.62
C GLY A 25 -23.50 -0.01 -1.20
N ASP A 26 -22.18 -0.06 -1.01
CA ASP A 26 -21.29 1.04 -0.63
C ASP A 26 -21.54 1.67 0.75
N GLN A 27 -22.27 0.97 1.63
CA GLN A 27 -22.56 1.47 2.98
C GLN A 27 -21.41 1.22 3.96
N GLU A 28 -20.61 0.18 3.71
CA GLU A 28 -19.49 -0.21 4.55
C GLU A 28 -18.27 -0.45 3.67
N ASP A 29 -17.09 -0.24 4.25
CA ASP A 29 -15.80 -0.62 3.68
C ASP A 29 -14.93 -1.27 4.78
N ILE A 30 -13.71 -1.70 4.46
CA ILE A 30 -12.85 -2.40 5.44
C ILE A 30 -12.45 -1.53 6.64
N THR A 31 -12.62 -0.21 6.53
CA THR A 31 -12.25 0.78 7.55
C THR A 31 -13.36 1.02 8.57
N THR A 32 -14.56 0.48 8.33
CA THR A 32 -15.66 0.52 9.28
C THR A 32 -15.54 -0.63 10.30
N PRO A 33 -16.07 -0.49 11.53
CA PRO A 33 -16.10 -1.60 12.49
C PRO A 33 -16.84 -2.83 11.95
N TRP A 34 -17.90 -2.61 11.15
CA TRP A 34 -18.65 -3.70 10.54
C TRP A 34 -17.82 -4.40 9.46
N GLY A 35 -17.18 -3.64 8.57
CA GLY A 35 -16.39 -4.18 7.48
C GLY A 35 -15.12 -4.89 7.94
N GLU A 36 -14.42 -4.37 8.95
CA GLU A 36 -13.29 -5.05 9.58
C GLU A 36 -13.73 -6.39 10.18
N ALA A 37 -14.83 -6.41 10.93
CA ALA A 37 -15.38 -7.63 11.49
C ALA A 37 -15.82 -8.62 10.39
N PHE A 38 -16.36 -8.13 9.28
CA PHE A 38 -16.73 -8.96 8.13
C PHE A 38 -15.49 -9.57 7.45
N ALA A 39 -14.45 -8.77 7.21
CA ALA A 39 -13.18 -9.23 6.63
C ALA A 39 -12.53 -10.32 7.49
N LEU A 40 -12.50 -10.15 8.81
CA LEU A 40 -11.98 -11.16 9.74
C LEU A 40 -12.74 -12.48 9.64
N ARG A 41 -14.08 -12.44 9.64
CA ARG A 41 -14.92 -13.65 9.47
C ARG A 41 -14.70 -14.31 8.12
N PHE A 42 -14.55 -13.52 7.06
CA PHE A 42 -14.28 -14.03 5.72
C PHE A 42 -12.93 -14.75 5.64
N LEU A 43 -11.87 -14.16 6.20
CA LEU A 43 -10.54 -14.78 6.27
C LEU A 43 -10.57 -16.05 7.12
N ASP A 44 -11.27 -16.06 8.26
CA ASP A 44 -11.44 -17.26 9.09
C ASP A 44 -12.20 -18.37 8.35
N HIS A 45 -13.23 -18.02 7.58
CA HIS A 45 -13.95 -18.96 6.74
C HIS A 45 -13.00 -19.61 5.71
N ILE A 46 -12.19 -18.81 5.02
CA ILE A 46 -11.21 -19.31 4.04
C ILE A 46 -10.21 -20.26 4.71
N ARG A 47 -9.70 -19.90 5.89
CA ARG A 47 -8.77 -20.75 6.63
C ARG A 47 -9.38 -22.09 7.01
N ALA A 48 -10.63 -22.10 7.46
CA ALA A 48 -11.35 -23.34 7.75
C ALA A 48 -11.46 -24.23 6.51
N ARG A 49 -11.84 -23.64 5.36
CA ARG A 49 -11.89 -24.38 4.08
C ARG A 49 -10.54 -24.91 3.64
N ILE A 50 -9.46 -24.15 3.84
CA ILE A 50 -8.09 -24.62 3.60
C ILE A 50 -7.78 -25.85 4.45
N THR A 51 -8.11 -25.83 5.74
CA THR A 51 -7.93 -26.99 6.63
C THR A 51 -8.70 -28.20 6.14
N ASP A 52 -9.98 -28.04 5.80
CA ASP A 52 -10.81 -29.14 5.27
C ASP A 52 -10.15 -29.79 4.03
N ILE A 53 -9.69 -28.97 3.08
CA ILE A 53 -9.05 -29.44 1.84
C ILE A 53 -7.71 -30.12 2.14
N GLN A 54 -6.93 -29.62 3.11
CA GLN A 54 -5.69 -30.27 3.53
C GLN A 54 -5.95 -31.66 4.11
N GLU A 55 -6.96 -31.80 4.97
CA GLU A 55 -7.33 -33.08 5.58
C GLU A 55 -7.84 -34.09 4.54
N GLU A 56 -8.62 -33.63 3.56
CA GLU A 56 -9.14 -34.46 2.48
C GLU A 56 -8.04 -34.93 1.51
N THR A 57 -7.13 -34.02 1.12
CA THR A 57 -6.18 -34.28 0.02
C THR A 57 -4.79 -34.69 0.50
N GLY A 58 -4.43 -34.41 1.75
CA GLY A 58 -3.08 -34.58 2.28
C GLY A 58 -2.03 -33.62 1.68
N HIS A 59 -2.45 -32.63 0.89
CA HIS A 59 -1.57 -31.58 0.37
C HIS A 59 -1.51 -30.40 1.34
N LEU A 60 -0.39 -29.67 1.32
CA LEU A 60 -0.22 -28.46 2.14
C LEU A 60 -0.77 -27.25 1.38
N TYR A 61 -1.54 -26.41 2.07
CA TYR A 61 -2.12 -25.18 1.54
C TYR A 61 -1.90 -24.03 2.54
N ASN A 62 -1.79 -22.81 2.04
CA ASN A 62 -1.66 -21.63 2.89
C ASN A 62 -2.50 -20.47 2.33
N LEU A 63 -2.79 -19.51 3.22
CA LEU A 63 -3.47 -18.28 2.85
C LEU A 63 -2.44 -17.16 2.73
N GLU A 64 -2.40 -16.50 1.58
CA GLU A 64 -1.44 -15.44 1.29
C GLU A 64 -2.14 -14.12 0.95
N ALA A 65 -1.57 -13.03 1.45
CA ALA A 65 -1.86 -11.69 0.96
C ALA A 65 -1.07 -11.50 -0.34
N THR A 66 -1.67 -11.93 -1.45
CA THR A 66 -1.00 -11.93 -2.76
C THR A 66 -0.55 -10.50 -3.11
N PRO A 67 0.73 -10.27 -3.49
CA PRO A 67 1.22 -8.93 -3.85
C PRO A 67 0.44 -8.25 -4.99
N ALA A 68 -0.16 -9.06 -5.87
CA ALA A 68 -1.14 -8.67 -6.88
C ALA A 68 -0.76 -7.49 -7.81
N GLU A 69 0.51 -7.11 -7.93
CA GLU A 69 0.99 -5.90 -8.64
C GLU A 69 0.38 -5.69 -10.03
N GLY A 70 0.26 -6.75 -10.85
CA GLY A 70 -0.43 -6.68 -12.14
C GLY A 70 -1.90 -7.13 -12.10
N THR A 71 -2.27 -7.90 -11.06
CA THR A 71 -3.55 -8.57 -10.95
C THR A 71 -4.66 -7.64 -10.46
N THR A 72 -4.35 -6.72 -9.53
CA THR A 72 -5.30 -5.71 -9.01
C THR A 72 -5.95 -4.92 -10.15
N TYR A 73 -5.11 -4.39 -11.05
CA TYR A 73 -5.54 -3.63 -12.22
C TYR A 73 -6.24 -4.50 -13.26
N ARG A 74 -5.67 -5.67 -13.56
CA ARG A 74 -6.21 -6.58 -14.58
C ARG A 74 -7.61 -7.08 -14.21
N PHE A 75 -7.80 -7.53 -12.98
CA PHE A 75 -9.12 -7.98 -12.51
C PHE A 75 -10.14 -6.84 -12.53
N ALA A 76 -9.75 -5.66 -12.06
CA ALA A 76 -10.64 -4.52 -12.07
C ALA A 76 -11.10 -4.16 -13.51
N LYS A 77 -10.17 -4.16 -14.47
CA LYS A 77 -10.49 -3.96 -15.89
C LYS A 77 -11.40 -5.03 -16.48
N GLU A 78 -11.16 -6.31 -16.18
CA GLU A 78 -11.98 -7.40 -16.73
C GLU A 78 -13.38 -7.42 -16.12
N ASP A 79 -13.52 -7.16 -14.82
CA ASP A 79 -14.83 -7.14 -14.17
C ASP A 79 -15.70 -6.00 -14.68
N ARG A 80 -15.11 -4.83 -14.95
CA ARG A 80 -15.85 -3.69 -15.51
C ARG A 80 -16.48 -3.97 -16.87
N LYS A 81 -15.89 -4.86 -17.67
CA LYS A 81 -16.49 -5.28 -18.95
C LYS A 81 -17.79 -6.08 -18.75
N ARG A 82 -17.96 -6.69 -17.57
CA ARG A 82 -19.06 -7.61 -17.24
C ARG A 82 -20.10 -6.96 -16.33
N PHE A 83 -19.66 -6.06 -15.46
CA PHE A 83 -20.47 -5.43 -14.43
C PHE A 83 -20.28 -3.91 -14.51
N ALA A 84 -21.26 -3.22 -15.09
CA ALA A 84 -21.18 -1.77 -15.32
C ALA A 84 -21.12 -0.96 -14.02
N ASP A 85 -21.82 -1.43 -12.98
CA ASP A 85 -21.97 -0.72 -11.70
C ASP A 85 -21.01 -1.24 -10.61
N ILE A 86 -19.98 -2.01 -10.98
CA ILE A 86 -19.05 -2.58 -10.00
C ILE A 86 -18.22 -1.48 -9.31
N LEU A 87 -18.21 -1.51 -7.98
CA LEU A 87 -17.45 -0.57 -7.17
C LEU A 87 -15.99 -0.98 -7.11
N GLN A 88 -15.10 -0.05 -7.44
CA GLN A 88 -13.66 -0.26 -7.52
C GLN A 88 -12.93 0.95 -6.93
N ALA A 89 -11.64 0.81 -6.63
CA ALA A 89 -10.78 1.92 -6.24
C ALA A 89 -10.09 2.54 -7.47
N GLY A 90 -9.51 3.72 -7.29
CA GLY A 90 -8.79 4.45 -8.33
C GLY A 90 -9.69 5.26 -9.27
N PRO A 91 -9.10 6.14 -10.08
CA PRO A 91 -9.84 6.95 -11.04
C PRO A 91 -10.41 6.10 -12.17
N GLY A 92 -11.42 6.63 -12.85
CA GLY A 92 -12.21 5.89 -13.84
C GLY A 92 -11.40 5.25 -14.96
N ASP A 93 -10.27 5.80 -15.37
CA ASP A 93 -9.38 5.24 -16.39
C ASP A 93 -8.31 4.28 -15.81
N MET A 94 -8.05 4.34 -14.51
CA MET A 94 -7.08 3.51 -13.81
C MET A 94 -7.67 2.77 -12.60
N PRO A 95 -8.66 1.87 -12.80
CA PRO A 95 -9.26 1.17 -11.68
C PRO A 95 -8.36 0.08 -11.12
N TYR A 96 -8.45 -0.14 -9.82
CA TYR A 96 -7.78 -1.25 -9.17
C TYR A 96 -8.62 -1.78 -8.01
N TYR A 97 -8.28 -2.99 -7.57
CA TYR A 97 -8.70 -3.51 -6.28
C TYR A 97 -7.62 -3.31 -5.24
N THR A 98 -8.02 -2.91 -4.04
CA THR A 98 -7.14 -2.73 -2.90
C THR A 98 -6.48 -4.06 -2.55
N ASN A 99 -5.17 -4.04 -2.31
CA ASN A 99 -4.39 -5.27 -2.21
C ASN A 99 -4.85 -6.14 -1.03
N SER A 100 -5.19 -7.39 -1.29
CA SER A 100 -5.56 -8.36 -0.22
C SER A 100 -6.64 -7.82 0.73
N SER A 101 -6.29 -7.60 2.01
CA SER A 101 -7.10 -6.97 3.06
C SER A 101 -6.48 -5.66 3.59
N GLN A 102 -5.65 -5.00 2.78
CA GLN A 102 -5.06 -3.72 3.16
C GLN A 102 -6.11 -2.62 3.26
N LEU A 103 -5.75 -1.56 3.98
CA LEU A 103 -6.52 -0.32 4.04
C LEU A 103 -6.54 0.33 2.64
N PRO A 104 -7.62 1.05 2.29
CA PRO A 104 -7.65 1.84 1.06
C PRO A 104 -6.50 2.85 1.01
N VAL A 105 -6.02 3.13 -0.21
CA VAL A 105 -4.99 4.16 -0.43
C VAL A 105 -5.49 5.52 0.08
N GLY A 106 -4.66 6.22 0.84
CA GLY A 106 -5.00 7.53 1.41
C GLY A 106 -5.93 7.49 2.61
N PHE A 107 -6.20 6.31 3.18
CA PHE A 107 -7.04 6.21 4.39
C PHE A 107 -6.39 6.83 5.62
N CYS A 108 -5.10 6.55 5.86
CA CYS A 108 -4.40 6.99 7.07
C CYS A 108 -2.92 7.27 6.77
N ASP A 109 -2.41 8.37 7.32
CA ASP A 109 -1.00 8.77 7.23
C ASP A 109 -0.19 8.41 8.49
N ASP A 110 -0.86 7.99 9.58
CA ASP A 110 -0.20 7.52 10.79
C ASP A 110 0.16 6.02 10.66
N PRO A 111 1.47 5.67 10.59
CA PRO A 111 1.87 4.28 10.49
C PRO A 111 1.46 3.44 11.71
N PHE A 112 1.29 4.03 12.90
CA PHE A 112 0.87 3.29 14.09
C PHE A 112 -0.63 2.99 14.09
N GLU A 113 -1.46 3.93 13.63
CA GLU A 113 -2.87 3.64 13.39
C GLU A 113 -3.00 2.55 12.32
N ALA A 114 -2.26 2.66 11.20
CA ALA A 114 -2.26 1.61 10.18
C ALA A 114 -1.87 0.23 10.75
N LEU A 115 -0.87 0.17 11.63
CA LEU A 115 -0.49 -1.06 12.35
C LEU A 115 -1.64 -1.59 13.21
N GLU A 116 -2.30 -0.74 14.02
CA GLU A 116 -3.43 -1.11 14.88
C GLU A 116 -4.59 -1.69 14.07
N ARG A 117 -4.95 -1.02 12.97
CA ARG A 117 -6.06 -1.41 12.09
C ARG A 117 -5.79 -2.68 11.28
N GLN A 118 -4.53 -3.03 11.08
CA GLN A 118 -4.14 -4.15 10.21
C GLN A 118 -3.66 -5.38 10.99
N GLU A 119 -3.23 -5.26 12.24
CA GLU A 119 -2.66 -6.36 13.02
C GLU A 119 -3.54 -7.63 12.99
N ALA A 120 -4.84 -7.50 13.30
CA ALA A 120 -5.76 -8.62 13.38
C ALA A 120 -5.99 -9.30 12.00
N LEU A 121 -6.10 -8.50 10.95
CA LEU A 121 -6.29 -8.99 9.56
C LEU A 121 -5.04 -9.71 9.07
N GLN A 122 -3.87 -9.09 9.28
CA GLN A 122 -2.61 -9.62 8.79
C GLN A 122 -2.18 -10.90 9.51
N ALA A 123 -2.54 -11.05 10.79
CA ALA A 123 -2.35 -12.29 11.54
C ALA A 123 -3.19 -13.48 11.02
N LYS A 124 -4.13 -13.26 10.08
CA LYS A 124 -4.89 -14.36 9.46
C LYS A 124 -4.11 -15.06 8.34
N TYR A 125 -3.12 -14.42 7.73
CA TYR A 125 -2.34 -15.02 6.66
C TYR A 125 -1.29 -16.00 7.21
N THR A 126 -1.18 -17.16 6.56
CA THR A 126 -0.28 -18.24 6.98
C THR A 126 0.85 -18.51 5.99
N GLY A 127 0.71 -18.04 4.74
CA GLY A 127 1.73 -18.19 3.70
C GLY A 127 2.67 -17.01 3.60
N GLY A 128 2.11 -15.80 3.63
CA GLY A 128 2.87 -14.57 3.51
C GLY A 128 1.95 -13.37 3.59
N THR A 129 2.45 -12.32 4.23
CA THR A 129 1.88 -10.98 4.12
C THR A 129 2.97 -9.94 4.35
N VAL A 130 2.73 -8.73 3.87
CA VAL A 130 3.56 -7.56 4.11
C VAL A 130 2.65 -6.35 4.36
N LEU A 131 2.95 -5.59 5.41
CA LEU A 131 2.35 -4.28 5.63
C LEU A 131 3.37 -3.19 5.27
N HIS A 132 2.99 -2.31 4.36
CA HIS A 132 3.81 -1.17 3.97
C HIS A 132 3.46 0.03 4.86
N LEU A 133 4.43 0.49 5.65
CA LEU A 133 4.31 1.71 6.44
C LEU A 133 4.87 2.86 5.61
N TYR A 134 3.97 3.59 4.94
CA TYR A 134 4.31 4.78 4.20
C TYR A 134 4.54 5.94 5.16
N LEU A 135 5.68 6.61 5.04
CA LEU A 135 6.02 7.77 5.86
C LEU A 135 5.95 9.02 5.01
N GLY A 136 5.07 9.96 5.36
CA GLY A 136 4.91 11.23 4.63
C GLY A 136 6.19 12.08 4.57
N GLU A 137 7.13 11.85 5.49
CA GLU A 137 8.44 12.48 5.50
C GLU A 137 9.58 11.46 5.43
N ARG A 138 10.76 11.95 5.06
CA ARG A 138 11.98 11.14 5.08
C ARG A 138 12.31 10.73 6.51
N VAL A 139 12.73 9.48 6.67
CA VAL A 139 13.33 9.02 7.92
C VAL A 139 14.54 9.86 8.27
N SER A 140 14.45 10.59 9.38
CA SER A 140 15.45 11.57 9.84
C SER A 140 16.84 10.97 10.11
N SER A 141 16.91 9.69 10.50
CA SER A 141 18.18 8.96 10.70
C SER A 141 17.99 7.45 10.71
N ALA A 142 19.08 6.70 10.53
CA ALA A 142 19.07 5.25 10.70
C ALA A 142 18.65 4.81 12.13
N SER A 143 18.99 5.60 13.16
CA SER A 143 18.57 5.33 14.53
C SER A 143 17.07 5.52 14.71
N ALA A 144 16.47 6.54 14.10
CA ALA A 144 15.02 6.75 14.11
C ALA A 144 14.28 5.60 13.41
N CYS A 145 14.76 5.15 12.24
CA CYS A 145 14.22 3.97 11.56
C CYS A 145 14.28 2.72 12.43
N LYS A 146 15.43 2.48 13.08
CA LYS A 146 15.63 1.34 13.97
C LYS A 146 14.63 1.35 15.13
N GLU A 147 14.42 2.50 15.77
CA GLU A 147 13.45 2.62 16.87
C GLU A 147 12.01 2.46 16.39
N LEU A 148 11.67 2.94 15.20
CA LEU A 148 10.35 2.72 14.59
C LEU A 148 10.09 1.23 14.36
N VAL A 149 11.01 0.53 13.70
CA VAL A 149 10.92 -0.92 13.45
C VAL A 149 10.83 -1.69 14.77
N LYS A 150 11.67 -1.35 15.75
CA LYS A 150 11.64 -1.97 17.08
C LYS A 150 10.28 -1.78 17.74
N ARG A 151 9.75 -0.55 17.78
CA ARG A 151 8.44 -0.27 18.37
C ARG A 151 7.33 -1.04 17.68
N ALA A 152 7.30 -1.05 16.34
CA ALA A 152 6.32 -1.77 15.55
C ALA A 152 6.33 -3.28 15.90
N LEU A 153 7.50 -3.91 15.84
CA LEU A 153 7.63 -5.36 16.08
C LEU A 153 7.49 -5.77 17.56
N THR A 154 7.68 -4.85 18.51
CA THR A 154 7.46 -5.14 19.94
C THR A 154 6.03 -4.92 20.40
N ARG A 155 5.28 -4.03 19.73
CA ARG A 155 3.90 -3.68 20.11
C ARG A 155 2.86 -4.43 19.30
N PHE A 156 3.19 -4.85 18.08
CA PHE A 156 2.27 -5.49 17.15
C PHE A 156 2.79 -6.86 16.70
N ARG A 157 1.86 -7.77 16.45
CA ARG A 157 2.10 -9.15 16.00
C ARG A 157 2.03 -9.27 14.47
N LEU A 158 2.80 -8.42 13.80
CA LEU A 158 2.90 -8.43 12.35
C LEU A 158 4.14 -9.21 11.90
N PRO A 159 4.00 -10.19 10.98
CA PRO A 159 5.10 -11.07 10.61
C PRO A 159 6.14 -10.35 9.74
N TYR A 160 5.72 -9.36 8.95
CA TYR A 160 6.59 -8.62 8.05
C TYR A 160 6.05 -7.22 7.78
N ILE A 161 6.91 -6.23 7.99
CA ILE A 161 6.65 -4.82 7.68
C ILE A 161 7.75 -4.28 6.76
N THR A 162 7.42 -3.26 6.00
CA THR A 162 8.40 -2.43 5.31
C THR A 162 8.20 -0.98 5.70
N ILE A 163 9.29 -0.22 5.74
CA ILE A 163 9.26 1.22 5.96
C ILE A 163 9.52 1.87 4.60
N THR A 164 8.52 2.56 4.08
CA THR A 164 8.60 3.22 2.78
C THR A 164 8.62 4.74 2.98
N PRO A 165 9.80 5.37 2.98
CA PRO A 165 9.88 6.83 3.04
C PRO A 165 9.39 7.45 1.73
N THR A 166 8.69 8.58 1.84
CA THR A 166 8.31 9.38 0.68
C THR A 166 9.51 10.13 0.12
N PHE A 167 9.70 10.04 -1.20
CA PHE A 167 10.68 10.79 -1.97
C PHE A 167 10.11 11.18 -3.33
N SER A 168 10.60 12.28 -3.89
CA SER A 168 10.32 12.70 -5.28
C SER A 168 11.57 12.59 -6.13
N ILE A 169 11.42 12.41 -7.44
CA ILE A 169 12.54 12.35 -8.38
C ILE A 169 12.51 13.59 -9.27
N CYS A 170 13.57 14.39 -9.21
CA CYS A 170 13.82 15.46 -10.15
C CYS A 170 14.76 14.96 -11.27
N PRO A 171 14.45 15.21 -12.56
CA PRO A 171 15.35 14.88 -13.66
C PRO A 171 16.72 15.55 -13.59
N VAL A 172 16.84 16.68 -12.88
CA VAL A 172 18.08 17.46 -12.74
C VAL A 172 18.81 17.11 -11.44
N HIS A 173 18.09 17.09 -10.30
CA HIS A 173 18.70 16.97 -8.98
C HIS A 173 18.61 15.57 -8.36
N GLY A 174 18.00 14.60 -9.06
CA GLY A 174 17.83 13.23 -8.58
C GLY A 174 16.81 13.13 -7.45
N TYR A 175 17.11 12.29 -6.45
CA TYR A 175 16.22 12.04 -5.31
C TYR A 175 16.07 13.27 -4.41
N LEU A 176 14.82 13.61 -4.13
CA LEU A 176 14.38 14.66 -3.22
C LEU A 176 13.68 14.03 -2.02
N SER A 177 13.90 14.61 -0.85
CA SER A 177 13.30 14.14 0.41
C SER A 177 11.86 14.62 0.54
N GLY A 178 10.89 13.72 0.76
CA GLY A 178 9.48 14.05 0.87
C GLY A 178 8.77 14.15 -0.49
N GLU A 179 7.49 14.51 -0.46
CA GLU A 179 6.66 14.71 -1.65
C GLU A 179 6.78 16.16 -2.16
N HIS A 180 7.14 16.30 -3.43
CA HIS A 180 7.28 17.58 -4.12
C HIS A 180 6.65 17.46 -5.50
N GLU A 181 5.61 18.25 -5.77
CA GLU A 181 5.02 18.39 -7.12
C GLU A 181 6.02 19.05 -8.08
N PHE A 182 6.78 20.04 -7.58
CA PHE A 182 7.85 20.74 -8.31
C PHE A 182 9.15 20.68 -7.51
N CYS A 183 10.29 20.55 -8.20
CA CYS A 183 11.59 20.45 -7.53
C CYS A 183 11.95 21.79 -6.86
N PRO A 184 12.05 21.85 -5.51
CA PRO A 184 12.34 23.10 -4.81
C PRO A 184 13.72 23.65 -5.17
N LYS A 185 14.68 22.78 -5.51
CA LYS A 185 16.02 23.19 -5.96
C LYS A 185 15.99 23.83 -7.35
N CYS A 186 15.16 23.31 -8.28
CA CYS A 186 14.98 23.93 -9.60
C CYS A 186 14.35 25.32 -9.45
N ASP A 187 13.38 25.45 -8.55
CA ASP A 187 12.70 26.72 -8.30
C ASP A 187 13.65 27.76 -7.69
N GLU A 188 14.46 27.37 -6.71
CA GLU A 188 15.52 28.22 -6.15
C GLU A 188 16.53 28.67 -7.21
N GLU A 189 17.01 27.76 -8.07
CA GLU A 189 17.91 28.10 -9.17
C GLU A 189 17.26 29.04 -10.20
N ALA A 190 15.96 28.86 -10.50
CA ALA A 190 15.22 29.74 -11.38
C ALA A 190 15.06 31.15 -10.79
N LEU A 191 14.77 31.25 -9.49
CA LEU A 191 14.69 32.51 -8.76
C LEU A 191 16.05 33.21 -8.70
N ALA A 192 17.14 32.48 -8.43
CA ALA A 192 18.49 33.01 -8.43
C ALA A 192 18.87 33.59 -9.80
N ARG A 193 18.60 32.85 -10.90
CA ARG A 193 18.82 33.34 -12.27
C ARG A 193 18.07 34.63 -12.57
N LYS A 194 16.80 34.72 -12.17
CA LYS A 194 15.99 35.95 -12.35
C LYS A 194 16.56 37.13 -11.57
N ARG A 195 17.04 36.92 -10.34
CA ARG A 195 17.67 37.97 -9.53
C ARG A 195 18.95 38.49 -10.18
N THR A 196 19.83 37.59 -10.61
CA THR A 196 21.08 37.99 -11.29
C THR A 196 20.82 38.74 -12.59
N GLN A 197 19.82 38.32 -13.38
CA GLN A 197 19.44 39.04 -14.61
C GLN A 197 18.90 40.44 -14.32
N ALA A 198 18.09 40.60 -13.27
CA ALA A 198 17.57 41.90 -12.85
C ALA A 198 18.69 42.84 -12.37
N GLU A 199 19.66 42.34 -11.60
CA GLU A 199 20.83 43.10 -11.15
C GLU A 199 21.72 43.53 -12.31
N GLN A 200 21.94 42.65 -13.29
CA GLN A 200 22.70 42.98 -14.52
C GLN A 200 21.98 44.04 -15.37
N ALA A 201 20.67 43.94 -15.52
CA ALA A 201 19.88 44.94 -16.24
C ALA A 201 19.91 46.32 -15.54
N ALA A 202 19.82 46.34 -14.20
CA ALA A 202 19.92 47.56 -13.41
C ALA A 202 21.31 48.21 -13.48
N SER A 203 22.37 47.40 -13.46
CA SER A 203 23.76 47.86 -13.61
C SER A 203 24.05 48.42 -15.02
N CYS A 204 23.44 47.84 -16.05
CA CYS A 204 23.59 48.33 -17.43
C CYS A 204 22.86 49.68 -17.64
N CYS A 205 21.73 49.92 -16.96
CA CYS A 205 21.01 51.19 -17.01
C CYS A 205 21.68 52.34 -16.21
N SER A 206 22.61 52.05 -15.29
CA SER A 206 23.29 53.09 -14.49
C SER A 206 24.62 53.58 -15.08
N GLN A 207 25.04 53.02 -16.23
CA GLN A 207 26.26 53.41 -16.97
C GLN A 207 25.96 54.22 -18.25
N HIS A 208 24.73 54.69 -18.41
CA HIS A 208 24.29 55.65 -19.43
C HIS A 208 23.62 56.85 -18.76
#